data_AF-A0A383CPG7-F1
#
_entry.id   AF-A0A383CPG7-F1
#
_cell.length_a   1.000
_cell.length_b   1.000
_cell.length_c   1.000
_cell.angle_alpha   90.00
_cell.angle_beta   90.00
_cell.angle_gamma   90.00
#
_symmetry.space_group_name_H-M   'P 1'
#
loop_
_entity.id
_entity.type
_entity.pdbx_description
1 polymer ?
#
loop_
_entity_poly.entity_id
_entity_poly.type
_entity_poly.pdbx_seq_one_letter_code
_entity_poly.pdbx_strand_id
1 'polypeptide(L)'
;MALSKKSNKVYFLNPPTLHNSFKTDIDNDLKIIDYKPFFRGSNKLPIWFRKIFHKEWAKEIKHSFNGSIDITWSFDPSSFQYLGAFGGKLNIFHPVDVHKPNFEKATAKHADVILATSDKILERYKEFNKPKLKVNHGLADQFLSSTHINKNIIQRNDRINVGYMGNLHYQHLDTIVLKDIITLNPNVDFYFIGPYEKSNIG
;
A
#
# COMPACT_ATOMS: atom_id res chain seq x y z
N MET A 1 -5.74 -11.42 0.48
CA MET A 1 -6.20 -12.81 0.79
C MET A 1 -5.96 -13.26 2.23
N ALA A 2 -4.89 -12.83 2.94
CA ALA A 2 -4.63 -13.33 4.30
C ALA A 2 -5.77 -13.07 5.31
N LEU A 3 -6.44 -11.91 5.23
CA LEU A 3 -7.58 -11.58 6.09
C LEU A 3 -8.84 -12.38 5.72
N SER A 4 -9.14 -12.53 4.43
CA SER A 4 -10.32 -13.28 3.97
C SER A 4 -10.25 -14.76 4.32
N LYS A 5 -9.04 -15.37 4.24
CA LYS A 5 -8.77 -16.74 4.68
C LYS A 5 -9.01 -17.00 6.18
N LYS A 6 -9.12 -15.96 7.00
CA LYS A 6 -9.46 -16.06 8.44
C LYS A 6 -10.95 -15.84 8.71
N SER A 7 -11.81 -16.17 7.74
CA SER A 7 -13.28 -16.03 7.83
C SER A 7 -13.76 -14.58 8.04
N ASN A 8 -12.95 -13.59 7.60
CA ASN A 8 -13.38 -12.20 7.58
C ASN A 8 -13.99 -11.85 6.22
N LYS A 9 -15.09 -11.09 6.23
CA LYS A 9 -15.62 -10.47 5.01
C LYS A 9 -14.80 -9.23 4.68
N VAL A 10 -14.02 -9.28 3.61
CA VAL A 10 -13.12 -8.18 3.22
C VAL A 10 -13.68 -7.46 2.01
N TYR A 11 -13.73 -6.13 2.11
CA TYR A 11 -14.06 -5.24 1.00
C TYR A 11 -12.82 -4.40 0.68
N PHE A 12 -12.26 -4.56 -0.52
CA PHE A 12 -11.10 -3.81 -0.97
C PHE A 12 -11.55 -2.70 -1.91
N LEU A 13 -11.39 -1.45 -1.48
CA LEU A 13 -11.74 -0.29 -2.29
C LEU A 13 -10.57 0.06 -3.22
N ASN A 14 -10.77 -0.11 -4.53
CA ASN A 14 -9.77 0.27 -5.52
C ASN A 14 -9.61 1.79 -5.60
N PRO A 15 -8.47 2.30 -6.11
CA PRO A 15 -8.34 3.71 -6.47
C PRO A 15 -9.47 4.16 -7.41
N PRO A 16 -9.87 5.44 -7.37
CA PRO A 16 -10.98 5.95 -8.18
C PRO A 16 -10.71 5.75 -9.68
N THR A 17 -11.68 5.21 -10.41
CA THR A 17 -11.59 5.00 -11.87
C THR A 17 -12.55 5.92 -12.63
N LEU A 18 -12.26 6.15 -13.91
CA LEU A 18 -13.07 7.02 -14.79
C LEU A 18 -14.06 6.27 -15.67
N HIS A 19 -13.79 4.98 -15.89
CA HIS A 19 -14.41 4.19 -16.96
C HIS A 19 -15.50 3.24 -16.45
N ASN A 20 -15.48 2.84 -15.18
CA ASN A 20 -16.49 1.95 -14.59
C ASN A 20 -17.33 2.72 -13.57
N SER A 21 -18.65 2.51 -13.60
CA SER A 21 -19.57 3.09 -12.61
C SER A 21 -19.35 2.42 -11.25
N PHE A 22 -19.37 1.08 -11.20
CA PHE A 22 -18.99 0.25 -10.07
C PHE A 22 -18.77 -1.18 -10.62
N LYS A 23 -17.74 -1.90 -10.15
CA LYS A 23 -17.57 -3.34 -10.41
C LYS A 23 -17.20 -4.06 -9.12
N THR A 24 -17.70 -5.27 -8.98
CA THR A 24 -17.40 -6.14 -7.85
C THR A 24 -16.92 -7.49 -8.34
N ASP A 25 -15.61 -7.70 -8.28
CA ASP A 25 -15.02 -9.02 -8.49
C ASP A 25 -14.99 -9.77 -7.16
N ILE A 26 -15.41 -11.04 -7.22
CA ILE A 26 -15.68 -11.86 -6.05
C ILE A 26 -14.72 -13.05 -6.05
N ASP A 27 -13.88 -13.11 -5.02
CA ASP A 27 -13.49 -14.36 -4.39
C ASP A 27 -14.37 -14.48 -3.12
N ASN A 28 -14.78 -15.68 -2.70
CA ASN A 28 -15.93 -15.89 -1.79
C ASN A 28 -15.98 -14.97 -0.54
N ASP A 29 -14.81 -14.56 -0.02
CA ASP A 29 -14.65 -13.70 1.17
C ASP A 29 -13.92 -12.36 0.90
N LEU A 30 -13.58 -12.05 -0.35
CA LEU A 30 -12.95 -10.79 -0.77
C LEU A 30 -13.74 -10.17 -1.93
N LYS A 31 -14.30 -8.99 -1.70
CA LYS A 31 -14.98 -8.19 -2.71
C LYS A 31 -14.15 -6.97 -3.06
N ILE A 32 -13.78 -6.82 -4.32
CA ILE A 32 -13.13 -5.61 -4.81
C ILE A 32 -14.21 -4.61 -5.20
N ILE A 33 -14.06 -3.34 -4.84
CA ILE A 33 -15.03 -2.28 -5.15
C ILE A 33 -14.32 -1.23 -6.00
N ASP A 34 -14.69 -1.17 -7.28
CA ASP A 34 -14.38 0.00 -8.12
C ASP A 34 -15.40 1.10 -7.85
N TYR A 35 -14.96 2.36 -7.82
CA TYR A 35 -15.87 3.50 -7.71
C TYR A 35 -15.44 4.65 -8.63
N LYS A 36 -16.41 5.44 -9.04
CA LYS A 36 -16.20 6.67 -9.81
C LYS A 36 -16.43 7.89 -8.92
N PRO A 37 -15.45 8.80 -8.77
CA PRO A 37 -15.65 10.02 -8.01
C PRO A 37 -16.63 10.95 -8.75
N PHE A 38 -17.61 11.50 -8.03
CA PHE A 38 -18.61 12.40 -8.60
C PHE A 38 -17.99 13.67 -9.21
N PHE A 39 -16.88 14.15 -8.65
CA PHE A 39 -16.10 15.27 -9.19
C PHE A 39 -14.61 15.06 -8.91
N ARG A 40 -13.76 15.54 -9.83
CA ARG A 40 -12.30 15.45 -9.70
C ARG A 40 -11.76 16.56 -8.82
N GLY A 41 -10.67 16.28 -8.10
CA GLY A 41 -9.94 17.30 -7.35
C GLY A 41 -10.60 17.72 -6.04
N SER A 42 -11.42 16.87 -5.42
CA SER A 42 -11.91 17.04 -4.04
C SER A 42 -10.80 17.41 -3.06
N ASN A 43 -9.61 16.86 -3.28
CA ASN A 43 -8.39 17.15 -2.53
C ASN A 43 -7.87 18.60 -2.66
N LYS A 44 -8.45 19.44 -3.53
CA LYS A 44 -8.19 20.88 -3.61
C LYS A 44 -9.20 21.72 -2.83
N LEU A 45 -10.35 21.16 -2.46
CA LEU A 45 -11.39 21.87 -1.71
C LEU A 45 -10.98 22.07 -0.24
N PRO A 46 -11.58 23.03 0.49
CA PRO A 46 -11.42 23.14 1.93
C PRO A 46 -11.82 21.85 2.67
N ILE A 47 -11.16 21.56 3.80
CA ILE A 47 -11.30 20.30 4.56
C ILE A 47 -12.75 19.98 4.94
N TRP A 48 -13.54 21.00 5.29
CA TRP A 48 -14.94 20.81 5.69
C TRP A 48 -15.82 20.34 4.53
N PHE A 49 -15.62 20.85 3.33
CA PHE A 49 -16.29 20.35 2.12
C PHE A 49 -15.89 18.91 1.83
N ARG A 50 -14.60 18.57 1.94
CA ARG A 50 -14.12 17.18 1.73
C ARG A 50 -14.83 16.19 2.64
N LYS A 51 -15.06 16.57 3.91
CA LYS A 51 -15.76 15.73 4.87
C LYS A 51 -17.19 15.39 4.42
N ILE A 52 -17.90 16.36 3.83
CA ILE A 52 -19.26 16.14 3.30
C ILE A 52 -19.20 15.15 2.14
N PHE A 53 -18.32 15.38 1.16
CA PHE A 53 -18.17 14.49 0.01
C PHE A 53 -17.75 13.08 0.40
N HIS A 54 -16.80 12.92 1.34
CA HIS A 54 -16.40 11.61 1.82
C HIS A 54 -17.56 10.86 2.47
N LYS A 55 -18.45 11.54 3.21
CA LYS A 55 -19.63 10.91 3.81
C LYS A 55 -20.63 10.43 2.76
N GLU A 56 -20.92 11.27 1.76
CA GLU A 56 -21.85 10.89 0.68
C GLU A 56 -21.27 9.75 -0.17
N TRP A 57 -19.98 9.81 -0.54
CA TRP A 57 -19.33 8.72 -1.28
C TRP A 57 -19.27 7.42 -0.48
N ALA A 58 -18.93 7.49 0.81
CA ALA A 58 -18.93 6.31 1.65
C ALA A 58 -20.35 5.74 1.82
N LYS A 59 -21.40 6.56 1.76
CA LYS A 59 -22.80 6.10 1.79
C LYS A 59 -23.14 5.32 0.52
N GLU A 60 -22.78 5.83 -0.65
CA GLU A 60 -22.98 5.14 -1.92
C GLU A 60 -22.20 3.81 -1.96
N ILE A 61 -20.94 3.83 -1.55
CA ILE A 61 -20.12 2.61 -1.43
C ILE A 61 -20.73 1.64 -0.42
N LYS A 62 -21.28 2.12 0.71
CA LYS A 62 -21.98 1.27 1.69
C LYS A 62 -23.17 0.54 1.13
N HIS A 63 -23.88 1.10 0.16
CA HIS A 63 -24.99 0.40 -0.48
C HIS A 63 -24.53 -0.83 -1.29
N SER A 64 -23.25 -0.93 -1.64
CA SER A 64 -22.69 -2.09 -2.36
C SER A 64 -22.43 -3.31 -1.47
N PHE A 65 -22.56 -3.18 -0.15
CA PHE A 65 -22.36 -4.30 0.77
C PHE A 65 -23.46 -4.45 1.82
N ASN A 66 -23.86 -5.70 2.05
CA ASN A 66 -24.87 -6.04 3.05
C ASN A 66 -24.20 -6.17 4.43
N GLY A 67 -24.45 -5.19 5.30
CA GLY A 67 -24.04 -5.23 6.71
C GLY A 67 -23.38 -3.95 7.21
N SER A 68 -22.93 -3.99 8.46
CA SER A 68 -22.10 -2.94 9.06
C SER A 68 -20.61 -3.23 8.83
N ILE A 69 -19.81 -2.17 8.82
CA ILE A 69 -18.35 -2.29 8.83
C ILE A 69 -17.89 -2.29 10.29
N ASP A 70 -17.13 -3.32 10.68
CA ASP A 70 -16.47 -3.33 11.98
C ASP A 70 -15.13 -2.55 11.94
N ILE A 71 -14.35 -2.70 10.87
CA ILE A 71 -13.02 -2.09 10.73
C ILE A 71 -12.92 -1.34 9.39
N THR A 72 -12.53 -0.08 9.46
CA THR A 72 -12.08 0.70 8.29
C THR A 72 -10.57 0.83 8.34
N TRP A 73 -9.86 0.28 7.36
CA TRP A 73 -8.40 0.27 7.32
C TRP A 73 -7.89 0.96 6.06
N SER A 74 -7.24 2.10 6.22
CA SER A 74 -6.67 2.86 5.10
C SER A 74 -5.15 2.80 5.07
N PHE A 75 -4.61 2.58 3.88
CA PHE A 75 -3.18 2.67 3.56
C PHE A 75 -2.83 3.95 2.79
N ASP A 76 -3.83 4.71 2.34
CA ASP A 76 -3.65 5.91 1.53
C ASP A 76 -4.30 7.13 2.23
N PRO A 77 -3.53 8.19 2.51
CA PRO A 77 -4.05 9.41 3.10
C PRO A 77 -4.86 10.26 2.12
N SER A 78 -4.80 9.99 0.81
CA SER A 78 -5.35 10.90 -0.20
C SER A 78 -6.79 10.60 -0.64
N SER A 79 -7.22 9.34 -0.61
CA SER A 79 -8.55 8.94 -1.09
C SER A 79 -9.70 9.30 -0.12
N PHE A 80 -9.58 8.91 1.16
CA PHE A 80 -10.59 9.17 2.18
C PHE A 80 -9.94 9.62 3.50
N GLN A 81 -9.81 10.94 3.69
CA GLN A 81 -9.22 11.53 4.91
C GLN A 81 -10.12 11.40 6.15
N TYR A 82 -11.42 11.12 5.96
CA TYR A 82 -12.36 10.96 7.05
C TYR A 82 -12.78 9.48 7.13
N LEU A 83 -11.98 8.67 7.81
CA LEU A 83 -12.18 7.21 7.88
C LEU A 83 -13.55 6.82 8.45
N GLY A 84 -14.03 7.58 9.44
CA GLY A 84 -15.37 7.39 10.02
C GLY A 84 -16.54 7.58 9.05
N ALA A 85 -16.32 8.03 7.80
CA ALA A 85 -17.36 8.08 6.77
C ALA A 85 -18.03 6.71 6.52
N PHE A 86 -17.23 5.65 6.62
CA PHE A 86 -17.67 4.27 6.43
C PHE A 86 -18.40 3.68 7.64
N GLY A 87 -18.40 4.38 8.79
CA GLY A 87 -19.08 3.91 10.00
C GLY A 87 -18.40 2.72 10.68
N GLY A 88 -17.11 2.48 10.40
CA GLY A 88 -16.32 1.48 11.09
C GLY A 88 -16.25 1.75 12.60
N LYS A 89 -16.40 0.69 13.41
CA LYS A 89 -16.21 0.75 14.87
C LYS A 89 -14.75 1.04 15.24
N LEU A 90 -13.82 0.58 14.40
CA LEU A 90 -12.39 0.84 14.51
C LEU A 90 -11.84 1.40 13.19
N ASN A 91 -11.20 2.56 13.27
CA ASN A 91 -10.57 3.23 12.14
C ASN A 91 -9.04 3.13 12.26
N ILE A 92 -8.42 2.39 11.34
CA ILE A 92 -6.98 2.17 11.28
C ILE A 92 -6.40 3.01 10.14
N PHE A 93 -5.41 3.84 10.46
CA PHE A 93 -4.57 4.47 9.46
C PHE A 93 -3.20 3.78 9.45
N HIS A 94 -2.77 3.28 8.29
CA HIS A 94 -1.55 2.53 8.12
C HIS A 94 -0.67 3.11 7.00
N PRO A 95 0.01 4.25 7.24
CA PRO A 95 1.00 4.78 6.31
C PRO A 95 2.16 3.79 6.15
N VAL A 96 2.37 3.33 4.92
CA VAL A 96 3.51 2.47 4.56
C VAL A 96 4.69 3.27 3.99
N ASP A 97 4.43 4.50 3.56
CA ASP A 97 5.39 5.42 2.96
C ASP A 97 5.17 6.86 3.46
N VAL A 98 6.11 7.73 3.09
CA VAL A 98 6.02 9.17 3.31
C VAL A 98 5.22 9.81 2.18
N HIS A 99 4.02 10.30 2.49
CA HIS A 99 3.19 11.08 1.58
C HIS A 99 3.21 12.59 1.90
N LYS A 100 2.49 13.37 1.10
CA LYS A 100 2.37 14.82 1.27
C LYS A 100 1.72 15.17 2.63
N PRO A 101 2.28 16.13 3.39
CA PRO A 101 1.95 16.34 4.81
C PRO A 101 0.49 16.76 5.08
N ASN A 102 -0.18 17.43 4.15
CA ASN A 102 -1.49 18.03 4.41
C ASN A 102 -2.64 17.00 4.50
N PHE A 103 -2.56 15.88 3.78
CA PHE A 103 -3.63 14.86 3.80
C PHE A 103 -3.42 13.84 4.91
N GLU A 104 -2.16 13.47 5.16
CA GLU A 104 -1.79 12.52 6.23
C GLU A 104 -2.29 12.96 7.61
N LYS A 105 -2.11 14.23 7.95
CA LYS A 105 -2.55 14.78 9.24
C LYS A 105 -4.07 14.71 9.40
N ALA A 106 -4.82 14.97 8.33
CA ALA A 106 -6.28 14.88 8.37
C ALA A 106 -6.75 13.44 8.61
N THR A 107 -6.14 12.47 7.91
CA THR A 107 -6.44 11.05 8.09
C THR A 107 -6.06 10.57 9.50
N ALA A 108 -4.85 10.89 9.96
CA ALA A 108 -4.37 10.54 11.30
C ALA A 108 -5.26 11.10 12.42
N LYS A 109 -5.75 12.34 12.28
CA LYS A 109 -6.71 12.96 13.22
C LYS A 109 -8.00 12.15 13.38
N HIS A 110 -8.45 11.51 12.30
CA HIS A 110 -9.70 10.75 12.25
C HIS A 110 -9.53 9.25 12.45
N ALA A 111 -8.31 8.77 12.69
CA ALA A 111 -8.04 7.39 13.04
C ALA A 111 -8.19 7.16 14.56
N ASP A 112 -8.49 5.91 14.92
CA ASP A 112 -8.47 5.43 16.30
C ASP A 112 -7.08 4.88 16.64
N VAL A 113 -6.40 4.26 15.68
CA VAL A 113 -5.03 3.74 15.80
C VAL A 113 -4.22 4.03 14.54
N ILE A 114 -2.92 4.29 14.71
CA ILE A 114 -1.97 4.47 13.63
C ILE A 114 -0.98 3.31 13.65
N LEU A 115 -0.87 2.60 12.53
CA LEU A 115 0.13 1.55 12.30
C LEU A 115 1.17 2.06 11.32
N ALA A 116 2.44 1.70 11.47
CA ALA A 116 3.43 2.01 10.44
C ALA A 116 4.55 0.99 10.38
N THR A 117 5.24 0.96 9.25
CA THR A 117 6.32 0.02 8.95
C THR A 117 7.66 0.42 9.58
N SER A 118 7.81 1.66 10.01
CA SER A 118 9.03 2.16 10.66
C SER A 118 8.75 3.22 11.72
N ASP A 119 9.67 3.33 12.68
CA ASP A 119 9.64 4.37 13.72
C ASP A 119 9.73 5.77 13.11
N LYS A 120 10.49 5.92 12.01
CA LYS A 120 10.61 7.17 11.25
C LYS A 120 9.25 7.66 10.72
N ILE A 121 8.37 6.74 10.29
CA ILE A 121 7.02 7.09 9.86
C ILE A 121 6.16 7.45 11.08
N LEU A 122 6.22 6.68 12.18
CA LEU A 122 5.46 6.96 13.41
C LEU A 122 5.76 8.34 14.00
N GLU A 123 7.03 8.76 13.98
CA GLU A 123 7.46 10.06 14.48
C GLU A 123 6.76 11.25 13.80
N ARG A 124 6.33 11.09 12.54
CA ARG A 124 5.56 12.12 11.81
C ARG A 124 4.19 12.38 12.44
N TYR A 125 3.69 11.43 13.23
CA TYR A 125 2.37 11.46 13.85
C TYR A 125 2.43 11.64 15.37
N LYS A 126 3.60 11.98 15.94
CA LYS A 126 3.77 12.16 17.39
C LYS A 126 2.83 13.20 18.01
N GLU A 127 2.40 14.19 17.24
CA GLU A 127 1.47 15.24 17.67
C GLU A 127 0.04 14.72 17.94
N PHE A 128 -0.32 13.53 17.43
CA PHE A 128 -1.64 12.95 17.65
C PHE A 128 -1.65 12.09 18.91
N ASN A 129 -2.53 12.41 19.87
CA ASN A 129 -2.76 11.59 21.05
C ASN A 129 -3.61 10.34 20.70
N LYS A 130 -2.98 9.37 20.04
CA LYS A 130 -3.55 8.11 19.55
C LYS A 130 -2.57 6.95 19.77
N PRO A 131 -3.05 5.71 20.00
CA PRO A 131 -2.22 4.52 19.92
C PRO A 131 -1.45 4.45 18.60
N LYS A 132 -0.15 4.17 18.70
CA LYS A 132 0.79 4.06 17.58
C LYS A 132 1.57 2.76 17.73
N LEU A 133 1.59 1.95 16.69
CA LEU A 133 2.25 0.64 16.72
C LEU A 133 3.07 0.44 15.46
N LYS A 134 4.30 -0.05 15.65
CA LYS A 134 5.13 -0.50 14.54
C LYS A 134 4.70 -1.89 14.11
N VAL A 135 4.36 -2.05 12.83
CA VAL A 135 3.99 -3.33 12.22
C VAL A 135 4.83 -3.48 10.96
N ASN A 136 5.75 -4.45 10.96
CA ASN A 136 6.61 -4.71 9.81
C ASN A 136 5.79 -5.21 8.60
N HIS A 137 6.38 -5.13 7.41
CA HIS A 137 5.78 -5.72 6.21
C HIS A 137 5.54 -7.22 6.40
N GLY A 138 4.37 -7.67 5.96
CA GLY A 138 4.07 -9.09 5.89
C GLY A 138 4.76 -9.74 4.68
N LEU A 139 5.15 -11.00 4.84
CA LEU A 139 5.63 -11.85 3.76
C LEU A 139 4.60 -12.98 3.56
N ALA A 140 4.19 -13.24 2.32
CA ALA A 140 3.26 -14.33 2.06
C ALA A 140 3.96 -15.69 2.18
N ASP A 141 3.25 -16.71 2.70
CA ASP A 141 3.81 -18.04 2.99
C ASP A 141 4.46 -18.70 1.75
N GLN A 142 3.96 -18.41 0.55
CA GLN A 142 4.53 -18.89 -0.70
C GLN A 142 6.00 -18.47 -0.92
N PHE A 143 6.43 -17.36 -0.33
CA PHE A 143 7.83 -16.89 -0.37
C PHE A 143 8.71 -17.54 0.71
N LEU A 144 8.09 -18.14 1.74
CA LEU A 144 8.79 -18.95 2.74
C LEU A 144 8.98 -20.39 2.26
N SER A 145 8.18 -20.84 1.30
CA SER A 145 8.29 -22.17 0.73
C SER A 145 9.50 -22.28 -0.19
N SER A 146 10.36 -23.27 0.07
CA SER A 146 11.47 -23.64 -0.81
C SER A 146 11.04 -24.42 -2.06
N THR A 147 9.73 -24.72 -2.22
CA THR A 147 9.21 -25.57 -3.30
C THR A 147 9.32 -24.96 -4.70
N HIS A 148 9.65 -23.67 -4.81
CA HIS A 148 9.71 -22.95 -6.09
C HIS A 148 11.09 -22.36 -6.41
N ILE A 149 12.17 -22.87 -5.83
CA ILE A 149 13.54 -22.41 -6.15
C ILE A 149 13.94 -22.96 -7.52
N ASN A 150 13.70 -22.18 -8.57
CA ASN A 150 14.24 -22.44 -9.90
C ASN A 150 15.69 -21.96 -9.97
N LYS A 151 16.65 -22.89 -9.89
CA LYS A 151 18.09 -22.58 -10.00
C LYS A 151 18.55 -22.26 -11.43
N ASN A 152 17.69 -22.39 -12.44
CA ASN A 152 18.08 -22.22 -13.84
C ASN A 152 18.46 -20.78 -14.21
N ILE A 153 18.24 -19.81 -13.32
CA ILE A 153 18.73 -18.43 -13.49
C ILE A 153 20.25 -18.37 -13.29
N ILE A 154 20.82 -19.26 -12.47
CA ILE A 154 22.25 -19.27 -12.17
C ILE A 154 22.99 -19.97 -13.30
N GLN A 155 23.83 -19.23 -14.03
CA GLN A 155 24.57 -19.74 -15.18
C GLN A 155 25.85 -20.46 -14.77
N ARG A 156 26.53 -19.98 -13.72
CA ARG A 156 27.82 -20.50 -13.24
C ARG A 156 27.74 -20.83 -11.76
N ASN A 157 27.49 -22.10 -11.46
CA ASN A 157 27.36 -22.59 -10.07
C ASN A 157 28.70 -22.69 -9.33
N ASP A 158 29.82 -22.58 -10.04
CA ASP A 158 31.19 -22.63 -9.52
C ASP A 158 31.71 -21.26 -9.05
N ARG A 159 30.98 -20.17 -9.31
CA ARG A 159 31.33 -18.80 -8.93
C ARG A 159 30.40 -18.27 -7.84
N ILE A 160 30.83 -17.19 -7.17
CA ILE A 160 29.97 -16.46 -6.25
C ILE A 160 28.90 -15.75 -7.08
N ASN A 161 27.64 -16.00 -6.77
CA ASN A 161 26.49 -15.40 -7.45
C ASN A 161 25.82 -14.39 -6.52
N VAL A 162 25.71 -13.13 -6.97
CA VAL A 162 25.09 -12.03 -6.23
C VAL A 162 23.85 -11.54 -6.96
N GLY A 163 22.71 -11.54 -6.28
CA GLY A 163 21.44 -11.04 -6.83
C GLY A 163 21.08 -9.67 -6.26
N TYR A 164 20.73 -8.73 -7.15
CA TYR A 164 20.01 -7.51 -6.81
C TYR A 164 18.58 -7.61 -7.30
N MET A 165 17.61 -7.40 -6.42
CA MET A 165 16.19 -7.36 -6.78
C MET A 165 15.64 -5.97 -6.50
N GLY A 166 15.26 -5.23 -7.55
CA GLY A 166 14.79 -3.86 -7.40
C GLY A 166 14.78 -3.07 -8.71
N ASN A 167 14.27 -1.84 -8.65
CA ASN A 167 14.26 -0.94 -9.79
C ASN A 167 15.65 -0.30 -9.98
N LEU A 168 16.34 -0.61 -11.08
CA LEU A 168 17.64 -0.01 -11.42
C LEU A 168 17.53 1.45 -11.86
N HIS A 169 16.34 1.89 -12.26
CA HIS A 169 16.05 3.29 -12.62
C HIS A 169 15.79 4.19 -11.41
N TYR A 170 15.89 3.65 -10.19
CA TYR A 170 15.66 4.42 -8.98
C TYR A 170 16.69 5.55 -8.86
N GLN A 171 16.21 6.79 -8.76
CA GLN A 171 17.06 7.99 -8.84
C GLN A 171 18.08 8.10 -7.70
N HIS A 172 17.86 7.40 -6.58
CA HIS A 172 18.76 7.40 -5.44
C HIS A 172 19.67 6.16 -5.39
N LEU A 173 19.68 5.34 -6.44
CA LEU A 173 20.66 4.26 -6.58
C LEU A 173 22.02 4.87 -6.96
N ASP A 174 23.04 4.61 -6.15
CA ASP A 174 24.42 5.01 -6.45
C ASP A 174 25.02 4.10 -7.52
N THR A 175 24.80 4.47 -8.78
CA THR A 175 25.24 3.70 -9.94
C THR A 175 26.76 3.70 -10.11
N ILE A 176 27.47 4.70 -9.55
CA ILE A 176 28.93 4.78 -9.59
C ILE A 176 29.50 3.70 -8.68
N VAL A 177 29.08 3.67 -7.42
CA VAL A 177 29.53 2.66 -6.45
C VAL A 177 29.14 1.25 -6.91
N LEU A 178 27.93 1.08 -7.46
CA LEU A 178 27.50 -0.22 -7.99
C LEU A 178 28.42 -0.70 -9.13
N LYS A 179 28.79 0.19 -10.06
CA LYS A 179 29.69 -0.13 -11.16
C LYS A 179 31.10 -0.47 -10.66
N ASP A 180 31.59 0.25 -9.66
CA ASP A 180 32.90 -0.01 -9.05
C ASP A 180 32.92 -1.39 -8.37
N ILE A 181 31.87 -1.74 -7.63
CA ILE A 181 31.72 -3.08 -7.02
C ILE A 181 31.79 -4.17 -8.09
N ILE A 182 31.07 -4.03 -9.20
CA ILE A 182 31.08 -5.04 -10.27
C ILE A 182 32.47 -5.15 -10.90
N THR A 183 33.10 -4.01 -11.21
CA THR A 183 34.39 -3.96 -11.91
C THR A 183 35.53 -4.50 -11.05
N LEU A 184 35.51 -4.23 -9.74
CA LEU A 184 36.51 -4.71 -8.78
C LEU A 184 36.36 -6.21 -8.43
N ASN A 185 35.26 -6.85 -8.83
CA ASN A 185 34.98 -8.25 -8.52
C ASN A 185 34.75 -9.10 -9.79
N PRO A 186 35.75 -9.23 -10.69
CA PRO A 186 35.60 -9.90 -11.99
C PRO A 186 35.32 -11.41 -11.88
N ASN A 187 35.50 -12.01 -10.70
CA ASN A 187 35.24 -13.42 -10.40
C ASN A 187 33.84 -13.67 -9.78
N VAL A 188 33.02 -12.63 -9.64
CA VAL A 188 31.65 -12.68 -9.12
C VAL A 188 30.67 -12.47 -10.27
N ASP A 189 29.52 -13.13 -10.19
CA ASP A 189 28.42 -13.00 -11.16
C ASP A 189 27.29 -12.20 -10.53
N PHE A 190 26.97 -11.05 -11.13
CA PHE A 190 25.92 -10.16 -10.66
C PHE A 190 24.66 -10.32 -11.51
N TYR A 191 23.54 -10.64 -10.86
CA TYR A 191 22.23 -10.79 -11.48
C TYR A 191 21.32 -9.66 -11.02
N PHE A 192 20.84 -8.85 -11.97
CA PHE A 192 19.92 -7.75 -11.69
C PHE A 192 18.51 -8.14 -12.13
N ILE A 193 17.60 -8.24 -11.16
CA ILE A 193 16.22 -8.64 -11.36
C ILE A 193 15.33 -7.44 -11.08
N GLY A 194 14.77 -6.88 -12.13
CA GLY A 194 13.99 -5.66 -12.03
C GLY A 194 13.32 -5.28 -13.35
N PRO A 195 12.50 -4.24 -13.33
CA PRO A 195 11.88 -3.71 -14.54
C PRO A 195 12.96 -3.16 -15.50
N TYR A 196 12.86 -3.53 -16.78
CA TYR A 196 13.71 -2.98 -17.84
C TYR A 196 13.29 -1.54 -18.23
N GLU A 197 12.00 -1.25 -18.09
CA GLU A 197 11.41 0.05 -18.39
C GLU A 197 11.04 0.82 -17.12
N LYS A 198 10.55 2.05 -17.30
CA LYS A 198 10.10 2.91 -16.21
C LYS A 198 8.96 2.23 -15.44
N SER A 199 9.25 1.82 -14.21
CA SER A 199 8.26 1.23 -13.32
C SER A 199 7.49 2.32 -12.58
N ASN A 200 6.21 2.06 -12.31
CA ASN A 200 5.40 2.90 -11.42
C ASN A 200 5.76 2.69 -9.93
N ILE A 201 6.67 1.77 -9.66
CA ILE A 201 7.26 1.49 -8.35
C ILE A 201 8.72 1.97 -8.42
N GLY A 202 8.94 3.21 -7.98
CA GLY A 202 10.22 3.92 -8.02
C GLY A 202 10.11 5.28 -8.69
#